data_AF-A0A7C4TW53-F1
#
_entry.id   AF-A0A7C4TW53-F1
#
_cell.length_a   1.000
_cell.length_b   1.000
_cell.length_c   1.000
_cell.angle_alpha   90.00
_cell.angle_beta   90.00
_cell.angle_gamma   90.00
#
_symmetry.space_group_name_H-M   'P 1'
#
loop_
_entity.id
_entity.type
_entity.pdbx_description
1 polymer ?
#
loop_
_entity_poly.entity_id
_entity_poly.type
_entity_poly.pdbx_seq_one_letter_code
_entity_poly.pdbx_strand_id
1 'polypeptide(L)'
;MFGETHLRRGYWLSIFGGLLFASSSLFEATYILYLSGYSFLQKVELASDVKMFLSLCIFLGLIAATLTFVSAYFQWRGFTRLSGFSGACASVLALFNIMVPFIYGFEVYPIFAVGTILGVCLIAVGVELSGSVLGAKWRGPLLTSREVAVVAVLSAVYAALIIVLKVPSPTGGYTHIGDLIVFAAALLFGYRVGGLVGIVGAVAADFYVGYERWFVSILAHGLEGLIPGFAKGKPIVVQAVACVVGGFLMATTYFVINVFIKGYPAAIISYVRDLFVQAGISIIVGLAVVKAVKSAIPQL
;
A
#
# COMPACT_ATOMS: atom_id res chain seq x y z
N MET A 1 -28.42 24.12 1.05
CA MET A 1 -27.45 25.04 0.42
C MET A 1 -26.19 25.22 1.26
N PHE A 2 -26.26 25.49 2.57
CA PHE A 2 -25.06 25.62 3.42
C PHE A 2 -24.18 24.35 3.53
N GLY A 3 -24.77 23.16 3.65
CA GLY A 3 -24.00 21.90 3.79
C GLY A 3 -23.10 21.57 2.59
N GLU A 4 -23.53 21.84 1.36
CA GLU A 4 -22.75 21.55 0.14
C GLU A 4 -21.49 22.41 0.02
N THR A 5 -21.57 23.68 0.45
CA THR A 5 -20.41 24.58 0.43
C THR A 5 -19.33 24.18 1.44
N HIS A 6 -19.71 23.65 2.61
CA HIS A 6 -18.76 23.17 3.61
C HIS A 6 -18.06 21.87 3.18
N LEU A 7 -18.82 20.92 2.61
CA LEU A 7 -18.27 19.67 2.07
C LEU A 7 -17.28 19.94 0.92
N ARG A 8 -17.60 20.87 0.03
CA ARG A 8 -16.71 21.23 -1.08
C ARG A 8 -15.42 21.89 -0.61
N ARG A 9 -15.48 22.75 0.42
CA ARG A 9 -14.28 23.36 1.02
C ARG A 9 -13.43 22.31 1.74
N GLY A 10 -14.05 21.42 2.52
CA GLY A 10 -13.35 20.33 3.19
C GLY A 10 -12.61 19.42 2.22
N TYR A 11 -13.27 19.05 1.12
CA TYR A 11 -12.68 18.27 0.03
C TYR A 11 -11.38 18.89 -0.48
N TRP A 12 -11.41 20.16 -0.90
CA TRP A 12 -10.24 20.81 -1.47
C TRP A 12 -9.10 20.96 -0.46
N LEU A 13 -9.41 21.29 0.79
CA LEU A 13 -8.40 21.38 1.85
C LEU A 13 -7.69 20.03 2.06
N SER A 14 -8.45 18.93 2.06
CA SER A 14 -7.87 17.59 2.14
C SER A 14 -7.01 17.26 0.92
N ILE A 15 -7.44 17.60 -0.30
CA ILE A 15 -6.61 17.42 -1.51
C ILE A 15 -5.27 18.17 -1.38
N PHE A 16 -5.30 19.45 -0.97
CA PHE A 16 -4.08 20.22 -0.77
C PHE A 16 -3.19 19.65 0.33
N GLY A 17 -3.77 19.18 1.43
CA GLY A 17 -3.03 18.51 2.50
C GLY A 17 -2.31 17.26 2.01
N GLY A 18 -2.98 16.43 1.20
CA GLY A 18 -2.37 15.23 0.60
C GLY A 18 -1.24 15.57 -0.37
N LEU A 19 -1.38 16.61 -1.19
CA LEU A 19 -0.33 17.10 -2.08
C LEU A 19 0.89 17.63 -1.30
N LEU A 20 0.68 18.28 -0.16
CA LEU A 20 1.77 18.72 0.71
C LEU A 20 2.52 17.53 1.33
N PHE A 21 1.82 16.49 1.80
CA PHE A 21 2.48 15.27 2.29
C PHE A 21 3.33 14.60 1.20
N ALA A 22 2.75 14.40 0.02
CA ALA A 22 3.47 13.76 -1.08
C ALA A 22 4.70 14.58 -1.51
N SER A 23 4.53 15.89 -1.70
CA SER A 23 5.63 16.75 -2.13
C SER A 23 6.73 16.87 -1.06
N SER A 24 6.37 17.06 0.20
CA SER A 24 7.34 17.19 1.30
C SER A 24 8.23 15.95 1.40
N SER A 25 7.64 14.75 1.40
CA SER A 25 8.41 13.50 1.49
C SER A 25 9.22 13.18 0.24
N LEU A 26 8.70 13.49 -0.96
CA LEU A 26 9.46 13.29 -2.20
C LEU A 26 10.64 14.24 -2.31
N PHE A 27 10.47 15.51 -1.94
CA PHE A 27 11.57 16.48 -1.93
C PHE A 27 12.61 16.14 -0.87
N GLU A 28 12.20 15.73 0.34
CA GLU A 28 13.12 15.30 1.39
C GLU A 28 13.95 14.09 0.94
N ALA A 29 13.31 13.06 0.39
CA ALA A 29 14.00 11.89 -0.13
C ALA A 29 14.95 12.25 -1.29
N THR A 30 14.53 13.12 -2.21
CA THR A 30 15.37 13.57 -3.33
C THR A 30 16.56 14.39 -2.86
N TYR A 31 16.35 15.24 -1.85
CA TYR A 31 17.40 16.10 -1.30
C TYR A 31 18.47 15.28 -0.58
N ILE A 32 18.09 14.29 0.24
CA ILE A 32 19.04 13.39 0.90
C ILE A 32 19.79 12.52 -0.11
N LEU A 33 19.10 12.07 -1.17
CA LEU A 33 19.75 11.35 -2.26
C LEU A 33 20.81 12.22 -2.97
N TYR A 34 20.48 13.49 -3.22
CA TYR A 34 21.40 14.47 -3.80
C TYR A 34 22.61 14.74 -2.89
N LEU A 35 22.40 14.92 -1.58
CA LEU A 35 23.50 15.07 -0.61
C LEU A 35 24.41 13.84 -0.56
N SER A 36 23.87 12.66 -0.83
CA SER A 36 24.63 11.41 -0.94
C SER A 36 25.42 11.28 -2.25
N GLY A 37 25.38 12.30 -3.12
CA GLY A 37 26.08 12.33 -4.41
C GLY A 37 25.38 11.57 -5.53
N TYR A 38 24.14 11.14 -5.33
CA TYR A 38 23.39 10.34 -6.29
C TYR A 38 22.20 11.10 -6.89
N SER A 39 21.80 10.71 -8.09
CA SER A 39 20.53 11.07 -8.71
C SER A 39 19.72 9.81 -8.96
N PHE A 40 18.40 9.89 -8.84
CA PHE A 40 17.51 8.76 -9.11
C PHE A 40 17.54 8.31 -10.58
N LEU A 41 18.10 9.10 -11.50
CA LEU A 41 18.22 8.74 -12.93
C LEU A 41 19.38 7.77 -13.21
N GLN A 42 20.33 7.65 -12.28
CA GLN A 42 21.51 6.80 -12.43
C GLN A 42 21.39 5.58 -11.54
N LYS A 43 22.30 4.60 -11.70
CA LYS A 43 22.38 3.49 -10.75
C LYS A 43 22.81 4.03 -9.39
N VAL A 44 22.06 3.68 -8.34
CA VAL A 44 22.28 4.18 -6.98
C VAL A 44 22.84 3.08 -6.10
N GLU A 45 24.00 3.33 -5.49
CA GLU A 45 24.64 2.42 -4.54
C GLU A 45 24.78 3.08 -3.17
N LEU A 46 23.77 2.86 -2.32
CA LEU A 46 23.66 3.43 -0.98
C LEU A 46 23.93 2.38 0.10
N ALA A 47 24.40 2.85 1.26
CA ALA A 47 24.47 2.07 2.50
C ALA A 47 23.06 1.64 2.97
N SER A 48 22.96 0.56 3.76
CA SER A 48 21.66 -0.02 4.15
C SER A 48 20.79 0.98 4.91
N ASP A 49 21.39 1.76 5.81
CA ASP A 49 20.69 2.74 6.63
C ASP A 49 20.03 3.84 5.78
N VAL A 50 20.72 4.32 4.75
CA VAL A 50 20.18 5.33 3.83
C VAL A 50 19.04 4.76 2.98
N LYS A 51 19.17 3.50 2.53
CA LYS A 51 18.09 2.82 1.80
C LYS A 51 16.86 2.64 2.66
N MET A 52 17.05 2.28 3.92
CA MET A 52 15.97 2.11 4.88
C MET A 52 15.26 3.43 5.16
N PHE A 53 16.04 4.49 5.45
CA PHE A 53 15.54 5.86 5.60
C PHE A 53 14.70 6.32 4.40
N LEU A 54 15.27 6.27 3.18
CA LEU A 54 14.59 6.73 1.96
C LEU A 54 13.29 5.95 1.73
N SER A 55 13.34 4.63 1.91
CA SER A 55 12.17 3.76 1.75
C SER A 55 11.06 4.14 2.72
N LEU A 56 11.39 4.39 3.98
CA LEU A 56 10.43 4.66 5.04
C LEU A 56 9.85 6.08 4.94
N CYS A 57 10.68 7.08 4.62
CA CYS A 57 10.25 8.46 4.35
C CYS A 57 9.26 8.52 3.17
N ILE A 58 9.59 7.89 2.03
CA ILE A 58 8.70 7.88 0.86
C ILE A 58 7.42 7.10 1.16
N PHE A 59 7.54 5.92 1.78
CA PHE A 59 6.40 5.09 2.08
C PHE A 59 5.39 5.80 2.98
N LEU A 60 5.83 6.36 4.11
CA LEU A 60 4.96 7.06 5.05
C LEU A 60 4.33 8.31 4.44
N GLY A 61 5.08 9.07 3.64
CA GLY A 61 4.59 10.27 2.98
C GLY A 61 3.51 9.98 1.95
N LEU A 62 3.77 9.01 1.07
CA LEU A 62 2.83 8.64 0.00
C LEU A 62 1.60 7.91 0.54
N ILE A 63 1.73 7.08 1.57
CA ILE A 63 0.57 6.42 2.18
C ILE A 63 -0.28 7.44 2.95
N ALA A 64 0.32 8.41 3.65
CA ALA A 64 -0.40 9.51 4.28
C ALA A 64 -1.14 10.36 3.23
N ALA A 65 -0.48 10.69 2.11
CA ALA A 65 -1.12 11.39 1.00
C ALA A 65 -2.30 10.59 0.43
N THR A 66 -2.12 9.28 0.21
CA THR A 66 -3.17 8.39 -0.32
C THR A 66 -4.38 8.32 0.62
N LEU A 67 -4.16 8.11 1.92
CA LEU A 67 -5.23 8.12 2.93
C LEU A 67 -5.93 9.49 3.01
N THR A 68 -5.22 10.57 2.71
CA THR A 68 -5.79 11.91 2.62
C THR A 68 -6.69 12.05 1.38
N PHE A 69 -6.28 11.53 0.23
CA PHE A 69 -7.12 11.50 -0.97
C PHE A 69 -8.37 10.63 -0.78
N VAL A 70 -8.23 9.50 -0.05
CA VAL A 70 -9.38 8.68 0.38
C VAL A 70 -10.30 9.47 1.31
N SER A 71 -9.73 10.23 2.26
CA SER A 71 -10.50 11.14 3.12
C SER A 71 -11.27 12.17 2.30
N ALA A 72 -10.62 12.84 1.35
CA ALA A 72 -11.25 13.80 0.46
C ALA A 72 -12.40 13.16 -0.34
N TYR A 73 -12.16 11.96 -0.91
CA TYR A 73 -13.21 11.22 -1.62
C TYR A 73 -14.42 10.94 -0.73
N PHE A 74 -14.20 10.52 0.52
CA PHE A 74 -15.29 10.31 1.47
C PHE A 74 -16.02 11.60 1.85
N GLN A 75 -15.33 12.73 1.95
CA GLN A 75 -15.98 14.04 2.14
C GLN A 75 -16.88 14.38 0.96
N TRP A 76 -16.38 14.21 -0.26
CA TRP A 76 -17.16 14.46 -1.47
C TRP A 76 -18.41 13.58 -1.56
N ARG A 77 -18.31 12.33 -1.10
CA ARG A 77 -19.44 11.39 -1.02
C ARG A 77 -20.32 11.58 0.22
N GLY A 78 -19.99 12.49 1.13
CA GLY A 78 -20.74 12.75 2.36
C GLY A 78 -20.51 11.72 3.49
N PHE A 79 -19.52 10.84 3.38
CA PHE A 79 -19.16 9.85 4.40
C PHE A 79 -18.21 10.44 5.47
N THR A 80 -18.73 11.36 6.27
CA THR A 80 -17.97 12.21 7.22
C THR A 80 -17.12 11.44 8.23
N ARG A 81 -17.67 10.38 8.85
CA ARG A 81 -16.93 9.54 9.81
C ARG A 81 -15.76 8.78 9.19
N LEU A 82 -15.96 8.22 8.00
CA LEU A 82 -14.92 7.48 7.27
C LEU A 82 -13.82 8.44 6.79
N SER A 83 -14.19 9.65 6.37
CA SER A 83 -13.23 10.72 6.11
C SER A 83 -12.42 11.05 7.36
N GLY A 84 -13.07 11.32 8.50
CA GLY A 84 -12.37 11.67 9.73
C GLY A 84 -11.40 10.59 10.19
N PHE A 85 -11.80 9.31 10.11
CA PHE A 85 -10.91 8.19 10.41
C PHE A 85 -9.71 8.13 9.46
N SER A 86 -9.95 8.18 8.15
CA SER A 86 -8.88 8.14 7.13
C SER A 86 -7.92 9.32 7.25
N GLY A 87 -8.45 10.53 7.49
CA GLY A 87 -7.67 11.74 7.71
C GLY A 87 -6.85 11.69 9.00
N ALA A 88 -7.40 11.16 10.10
CA ALA A 88 -6.66 10.98 11.34
C ALA A 88 -5.49 10.00 11.17
N CYS A 89 -5.73 8.85 10.52
CA CYS A 89 -4.67 7.89 10.19
C CYS A 89 -3.59 8.53 9.31
N ALA A 90 -3.98 9.31 8.30
CA ALA A 90 -3.03 10.04 7.44
C ALA A 90 -2.15 11.01 8.25
N SER A 91 -2.76 11.82 9.13
CA SER A 91 -2.02 12.76 9.97
C SER A 91 -1.06 12.07 10.93
N VAL A 92 -1.44 10.95 11.53
CA VAL A 92 -0.55 10.17 12.41
C VAL A 92 0.67 9.66 11.64
N LEU A 93 0.47 9.08 10.44
CA LEU A 93 1.58 8.60 9.61
C LEU A 93 2.48 9.74 9.13
N ALA A 94 1.89 10.88 8.77
CA ALA A 94 2.64 12.08 8.38
C ALA A 94 3.49 12.64 9.52
N LEU A 95 2.94 12.72 10.74
CA LEU A 95 3.69 13.15 11.93
C LEU A 95 4.81 12.17 12.28
N PHE A 96 4.57 10.86 12.13
CA PHE A 96 5.61 9.86 12.30
C PHE A 96 6.74 10.02 11.28
N ASN A 97 6.42 10.44 10.04
CA ASN A 97 7.42 10.72 9.01
C ASN A 97 8.43 11.81 9.42
N ILE A 98 7.98 12.86 10.11
CA ILE A 98 8.87 13.94 10.61
C ILE A 98 9.95 13.38 11.56
N MET A 99 9.68 12.29 12.27
CA MET A 99 10.63 11.67 13.21
C MET A 99 11.66 10.77 12.50
N VAL A 100 11.43 10.40 11.24
CA VAL A 100 12.25 9.42 10.51
C VAL A 100 13.69 9.88 10.31
N PRO A 101 13.99 11.12 9.85
CA PRO A 101 15.37 11.56 9.70
C PRO A 101 16.14 11.52 11.02
N PHE A 102 15.50 11.91 12.13
CA PHE A 102 16.09 11.88 13.47
C PHE A 102 16.51 10.46 13.90
N ILE A 103 15.68 9.45 13.63
CA ILE A 103 15.96 8.05 13.98
C ILE A 103 17.23 7.54 13.27
N TYR A 104 17.48 7.99 12.04
CA TYR A 104 18.62 7.57 11.22
C TYR A 104 19.79 8.58 11.26
N GLY A 105 19.74 9.58 12.13
CA GLY A 105 20.83 10.55 12.32
C GLY A 105 20.97 11.58 11.18
N PHE A 106 19.95 11.76 10.35
CA PHE A 106 19.90 12.81 9.33
C PHE A 106 19.31 14.10 9.91
N GLU A 107 19.87 15.24 9.49
CA GLU A 107 19.33 16.56 9.86
C GLU A 107 17.98 16.79 9.15
N VAL A 108 16.94 17.09 9.94
CA VAL A 108 15.63 17.47 9.42
C VAL A 108 15.72 18.91 8.93
N TYR A 109 15.51 19.13 7.63
CA TYR A 109 15.40 20.49 7.11
C TYR A 109 14.03 21.06 7.47
N PRO A 110 13.96 22.22 8.14
CA PRO A 110 12.71 22.77 8.67
C PRO A 110 11.60 22.92 7.62
N ILE A 111 11.97 23.16 6.36
CA ILE A 111 11.03 23.34 5.24
C ILE A 111 10.13 22.11 5.00
N PHE A 112 10.66 20.88 5.14
CA PHE A 112 9.89 19.65 4.91
C PHE A 112 8.96 19.35 6.09
N ALA A 113 9.42 19.63 7.32
CA ALA A 113 8.60 19.54 8.52
C ALA A 113 7.43 20.54 8.48
N VAL A 114 7.69 21.79 8.06
CA VAL A 114 6.65 22.82 7.89
C VAL A 114 5.61 22.38 6.85
N GLY A 115 6.03 21.86 5.69
CA GLY A 115 5.11 21.35 4.67
C GLY A 115 4.19 20.25 5.21
N THR A 116 4.75 19.32 5.98
CA THR A 116 3.99 18.25 6.64
C THR A 116 3.03 18.79 7.71
N ILE A 117 3.48 19.69 8.59
CA ILE A 117 2.61 20.28 9.63
C ILE A 117 1.44 21.06 8.99
N LEU A 118 1.72 21.84 7.94
CA LEU A 118 0.68 22.54 7.18
C LEU A 118 -0.33 21.56 6.58
N GLY A 119 0.15 20.43 6.03
CA GLY A 119 -0.71 19.37 5.53
C GLY A 119 -1.64 18.81 6.59
N VAL A 120 -1.12 18.52 7.80
CA VAL A 120 -1.93 18.06 8.94
C VAL A 120 -3.00 19.09 9.32
N CYS A 121 -2.65 20.38 9.40
CA CYS A 121 -3.60 21.43 9.72
C CYS A 121 -4.71 21.55 8.67
N LEU A 122 -4.39 21.48 7.37
CA LEU A 122 -5.38 21.53 6.30
C LEU A 122 -6.37 20.36 6.38
N ILE A 123 -5.88 19.16 6.71
CA ILE A 123 -6.73 17.98 6.87
C ILE A 123 -7.64 18.12 8.09
N ALA A 124 -7.11 18.58 9.22
CA ALA A 124 -7.89 18.80 10.43
C ALA A 124 -9.06 19.76 10.16
N VAL A 125 -8.78 20.92 9.55
CA VAL A 125 -9.81 21.89 9.16
C VAL A 125 -10.77 21.29 8.12
N GLY A 126 -10.26 20.55 7.14
CA GLY A 126 -11.08 19.94 6.09
C GLY A 126 -12.06 18.90 6.62
N VAL A 127 -11.62 18.08 7.56
CA VAL A 127 -12.45 17.07 8.26
C VAL A 127 -13.47 17.76 9.15
N GLU A 128 -13.09 18.78 9.91
CA GLU A 128 -13.99 19.51 10.81
C GLU A 128 -15.13 20.20 10.04
N LEU A 129 -14.82 20.88 8.94
CA LEU A 129 -15.82 21.49 8.05
C LEU A 129 -16.79 20.44 7.48
N SER A 130 -16.30 19.21 7.26
CA SER A 130 -17.11 18.10 6.74
C SER A 130 -17.92 17.39 7.83
N GLY A 131 -17.50 17.43 9.10
CA GLY A 131 -18.04 16.66 10.23
C GLY A 131 -19.44 17.08 10.71
N SER A 132 -19.99 18.18 10.18
CA SER A 132 -21.31 18.72 10.55
C SER A 132 -22.52 17.92 10.00
N VAL A 133 -22.30 16.77 9.34
CA VAL A 133 -23.35 15.95 8.73
C VAL A 133 -23.36 14.50 9.29
N LEU A 134 -24.55 14.10 9.76
CA LEU A 134 -24.95 12.88 10.48
C LEU A 134 -24.15 11.59 10.15
N GLY A 135 -23.78 10.88 11.21
CA GLY A 135 -22.87 9.73 11.15
C GLY A 135 -23.56 8.36 11.04
N ALA A 136 -23.12 7.55 10.07
CA ALA A 136 -23.48 6.15 9.96
C ALA A 136 -22.93 5.32 11.14
N LYS A 137 -23.77 4.47 11.74
CA LYS A 137 -23.38 3.53 12.82
C LYS A 137 -22.41 2.48 12.27
N TRP A 138 -21.33 2.24 12.99
CA TRP A 138 -20.42 1.11 12.75
C TRP A 138 -21.20 -0.21 12.76
N ARG A 139 -20.96 -1.08 11.78
CA ARG A 139 -21.68 -2.34 11.60
C ARG A 139 -20.78 -3.52 11.93
N GLY A 140 -21.06 -4.19 13.05
CA GLY A 140 -20.62 -5.56 13.37
C GLY A 140 -19.11 -5.82 13.40
N PRO A 141 -18.70 -7.08 13.67
CA PRO A 141 -17.31 -7.48 13.62
C PRO A 141 -16.76 -7.45 12.19
N LEU A 142 -15.48 -7.07 12.05
CA LEU A 142 -14.80 -6.96 10.75
C LEU A 142 -14.67 -8.30 10.02
N LEU A 143 -14.50 -9.39 10.77
CA LEU A 143 -14.41 -10.76 10.26
C LEU A 143 -15.23 -11.69 11.14
N THR A 144 -15.75 -12.75 10.54
CA THR A 144 -16.29 -13.91 11.22
C THR A 144 -15.17 -14.83 11.72
N SER A 145 -15.44 -15.69 12.71
CA SER A 145 -14.45 -16.66 13.21
C SER A 145 -13.91 -17.57 12.11
N ARG A 146 -14.75 -17.94 11.13
CA ARG A 146 -14.34 -18.72 9.96
C ARG A 146 -13.35 -17.94 9.08
N GLU A 147 -13.63 -16.68 8.80
CA GLU A 147 -12.71 -15.85 8.01
C GLU A 147 -11.37 -15.65 8.72
N VAL A 148 -11.36 -15.48 10.05
CA VAL A 148 -10.12 -15.41 10.83
C VAL A 148 -9.28 -16.69 10.66
N ALA A 149 -9.89 -17.87 10.79
CA ALA A 149 -9.20 -19.14 10.59
C ALA A 149 -8.66 -19.28 9.16
N VAL A 150 -9.44 -18.89 8.15
CA VAL A 150 -9.00 -18.91 6.74
C VAL A 150 -7.83 -17.95 6.51
N VAL A 151 -7.89 -16.73 7.05
CA VAL A 151 -6.79 -15.76 6.96
C VAL A 151 -5.53 -16.36 7.57
N ALA A 152 -5.60 -16.95 8.77
CA ALA A 152 -4.44 -17.55 9.43
C ALA A 152 -3.81 -18.67 8.60
N VAL A 153 -4.61 -19.63 8.13
CA VAL A 153 -4.12 -20.79 7.36
C VAL A 153 -3.55 -20.36 6.02
N LEU A 154 -4.28 -19.54 5.25
CA LEU A 154 -3.79 -19.10 3.93
C LEU A 154 -2.58 -18.17 4.03
N SER A 155 -2.48 -17.36 5.09
CA SER A 155 -1.27 -16.56 5.35
C SER A 155 -0.07 -17.44 5.65
N ALA A 156 -0.24 -18.51 6.43
CA ALA A 156 0.82 -19.47 6.71
C ALA A 156 1.28 -20.21 5.44
N VAL A 157 0.34 -20.63 4.59
CA VAL A 157 0.65 -21.25 3.29
C VAL A 157 1.37 -20.27 2.37
N TYR A 158 0.88 -19.02 2.28
CA TYR A 158 1.51 -17.97 1.49
C TYR A 158 2.96 -17.73 1.95
N ALA A 159 3.16 -17.57 3.26
CA ALA A 159 4.50 -17.36 3.82
C ALA A 159 5.42 -18.55 3.58
N ALA A 160 4.95 -19.78 3.81
CA ALA A 160 5.73 -21.00 3.56
C ALA A 160 6.15 -21.11 2.08
N LEU A 161 5.26 -20.76 1.15
CA LEU A 161 5.54 -20.81 -0.27
C LEU A 161 6.64 -19.82 -0.67
N ILE A 162 6.62 -18.60 -0.10
CA ILE A 162 7.70 -17.62 -0.30
C ILE A 162 9.02 -18.15 0.28
N ILE A 163 9.00 -18.66 1.51
CA ILE A 163 10.21 -19.10 2.21
C ILE A 163 10.92 -20.22 1.43
N VAL A 164 10.15 -21.17 0.89
CA VAL A 164 10.68 -22.35 0.19
C VAL A 164 11.01 -22.06 -1.28
N LEU A 165 10.20 -21.27 -1.98
CA LEU A 165 10.30 -21.07 -3.44
C LEU A 165 10.81 -19.68 -3.85
N LYS A 166 11.51 -18.96 -2.96
CA LYS A 166 12.12 -17.68 -3.32
C LYS A 166 13.27 -17.86 -4.31
N VAL A 167 13.24 -17.09 -5.39
CA VAL A 167 14.32 -17.00 -6.38
C VAL A 167 15.00 -15.64 -6.23
N PRO A 168 16.33 -15.58 -5.99
CA PRO A 168 17.06 -14.33 -5.90
C PRO A 168 16.92 -13.46 -7.15
N SER A 169 16.78 -12.15 -6.93
CA SER A 169 16.70 -11.17 -8.00
C SER A 169 18.08 -10.72 -8.51
N PRO A 170 18.26 -10.53 -9.83
CA PRO A 170 19.43 -9.84 -10.37
C PRO A 170 19.59 -8.39 -9.89
N THR A 171 18.50 -7.74 -9.47
CA THR A 171 18.49 -6.33 -9.03
C THR A 171 18.36 -6.20 -7.50
N GLY A 172 18.59 -7.28 -6.76
CA GLY A 172 18.45 -7.36 -5.30
C GLY A 172 17.02 -7.62 -4.82
N GLY A 173 16.91 -8.43 -3.76
CA GLY A 173 15.63 -8.99 -3.28
C GLY A 173 15.36 -10.39 -3.84
N TYR A 174 14.10 -10.82 -3.80
CA TYR A 174 13.67 -12.12 -4.33
C TYR A 174 12.36 -12.00 -5.11
N THR A 175 12.05 -13.04 -5.88
CA THR A 175 10.82 -13.23 -6.65
C THR A 175 10.21 -14.56 -6.23
N HIS A 176 8.88 -14.64 -6.20
CA HIS A 176 8.16 -15.86 -5.88
C HIS A 176 6.84 -15.91 -6.64
N ILE A 177 6.23 -17.10 -6.68
CA ILE A 177 4.89 -17.32 -7.25
C ILE A 177 3.84 -17.36 -6.12
N GLY A 178 4.20 -16.85 -4.92
CA GLY A 178 3.33 -16.87 -3.75
C GLY A 178 1.99 -16.14 -3.93
N ASP A 179 1.97 -15.11 -4.78
CA ASP A 179 0.81 -14.22 -5.00
C ASP A 179 -0.42 -14.99 -5.50
N LEU A 180 -0.24 -16.20 -6.05
CA LEU A 180 -1.34 -17.10 -6.41
C LEU A 180 -2.25 -17.38 -5.20
N ILE A 181 -1.69 -17.50 -3.99
CA ILE A 181 -2.44 -17.74 -2.75
C ILE A 181 -3.24 -16.50 -2.37
N VAL A 182 -2.68 -15.31 -2.57
CA VAL A 182 -3.35 -14.03 -2.33
C VAL A 182 -4.53 -13.86 -3.30
N PHE A 183 -4.33 -14.12 -4.58
CA PHE A 183 -5.42 -14.10 -5.57
C PHE A 183 -6.49 -15.16 -5.29
N ALA A 184 -6.09 -16.37 -4.93
CA ALA A 184 -7.03 -17.43 -4.57
C ALA A 184 -7.85 -17.03 -3.33
N ALA A 185 -7.21 -16.53 -2.28
CA ALA A 185 -7.86 -16.04 -1.08
C ALA A 185 -8.88 -14.94 -1.40
N ALA A 186 -8.48 -13.98 -2.23
CA ALA A 186 -9.32 -12.87 -2.67
C ALA A 186 -10.57 -13.35 -3.44
N LEU A 187 -10.39 -14.20 -4.46
CA LEU A 187 -11.47 -14.62 -5.35
C LEU A 187 -12.40 -15.68 -4.75
N LEU A 188 -11.93 -16.44 -3.75
CA LEU A 188 -12.71 -17.43 -3.02
C LEU A 188 -13.39 -16.84 -1.79
N PHE A 189 -12.72 -15.97 -1.02
CA PHE A 189 -13.21 -15.50 0.28
C PHE A 189 -13.50 -14.00 0.35
N GLY A 190 -13.16 -13.23 -0.68
CA GLY A 190 -13.52 -11.82 -0.84
C GLY A 190 -12.41 -10.86 -0.37
N TYR A 191 -12.69 -9.56 -0.53
CA TYR A 191 -11.71 -8.47 -0.34
C TYR A 191 -11.09 -8.41 1.07
N ARG A 192 -11.85 -8.74 2.12
CA ARG A 192 -11.35 -8.72 3.51
C ARG A 192 -10.30 -9.80 3.74
N VAL A 193 -10.63 -11.04 3.34
CA VAL A 193 -9.75 -12.20 3.51
C VAL A 193 -8.55 -12.08 2.57
N GLY A 194 -8.76 -11.75 1.29
CA GLY A 194 -7.67 -11.57 0.33
C GLY A 194 -6.66 -10.53 0.78
N GLY A 195 -7.11 -9.33 1.16
CA GLY A 195 -6.23 -8.26 1.61
C GLY A 195 -5.46 -8.62 2.88
N LEU A 196 -6.10 -9.27 3.85
CA LEU A 196 -5.43 -9.69 5.09
C LEU A 196 -4.45 -10.84 4.87
N VAL A 197 -4.76 -11.80 3.99
CA VAL A 197 -3.81 -12.86 3.62
C VAL A 197 -2.58 -12.26 2.95
N GLY A 198 -2.76 -11.30 2.06
CA GLY A 198 -1.67 -10.55 1.45
C GLY A 198 -0.79 -9.85 2.49
N ILE A 199 -1.39 -9.13 3.44
CA ILE A 199 -0.64 -8.40 4.49
C ILE A 199 0.06 -9.37 5.45
N VAL A 200 -0.70 -10.25 6.10
CA VAL A 200 -0.20 -11.09 7.19
C VAL A 200 0.81 -12.11 6.66
N GLY A 201 0.51 -12.75 5.53
CA GLY A 201 1.42 -13.74 4.95
C GLY A 201 2.70 -13.11 4.39
N ALA A 202 2.62 -11.93 3.74
CA ALA A 202 3.83 -11.26 3.25
C ALA A 202 4.72 -10.80 4.41
N VAL A 203 4.16 -10.15 5.44
CA VAL A 203 4.94 -9.70 6.60
C VAL A 203 5.57 -10.88 7.35
N ALA A 204 4.83 -11.98 7.52
CA ALA A 204 5.38 -13.18 8.15
C ALA A 204 6.56 -13.76 7.34
N ALA A 205 6.44 -13.81 6.01
CA ALA A 205 7.52 -14.25 5.13
C ALA A 205 8.73 -13.32 5.20
N ASP A 206 8.50 -12.01 5.15
CA ASP A 206 9.54 -10.99 5.17
C ASP A 206 10.34 -11.02 6.47
N PHE A 207 9.67 -11.18 7.62
CA PHE A 207 10.34 -11.36 8.89
C PHE A 207 11.18 -12.64 8.95
N TYR A 208 10.66 -13.74 8.40
CA TYR A 208 11.43 -14.99 8.37
C TYR A 208 12.66 -14.90 7.47
N VAL A 209 12.52 -14.27 6.30
CA VAL A 209 13.60 -14.15 5.30
C VAL A 209 14.59 -13.03 5.66
N GLY A 210 14.24 -12.15 6.60
CA GLY A 210 15.08 -11.00 6.99
C GLY A 210 14.98 -9.84 6.01
N TYR A 211 13.82 -9.65 5.36
CA TYR A 211 13.61 -8.52 4.46
C TYR A 211 13.33 -7.24 5.26
N GLU A 212 14.31 -6.34 5.25
CA GLU A 212 14.31 -5.09 6.06
C GLU A 212 13.12 -4.17 5.76
N ARG A 213 12.60 -4.17 4.52
CA ARG A 213 11.57 -3.25 4.04
C ARG A 213 10.16 -3.86 4.00
N TRP A 214 9.88 -4.73 4.96
CA TRP A 214 8.60 -5.46 5.11
C TRP A 214 7.36 -4.56 5.12
N PHE A 215 7.50 -3.31 5.58
CA PHE A 215 6.40 -2.34 5.60
C PHE A 215 5.89 -1.99 4.19
N VAL A 216 6.74 -2.06 3.16
CA VAL A 216 6.33 -1.85 1.76
C VAL A 216 5.39 -2.97 1.30
N SER A 217 5.68 -4.19 1.73
CA SER A 217 4.92 -5.41 1.41
C SER A 217 3.49 -5.36 1.94
N ILE A 218 3.26 -4.66 3.07
CA ILE A 218 1.90 -4.46 3.63
C ILE A 218 1.00 -3.79 2.61
N LEU A 219 1.44 -2.65 2.05
CA LEU A 219 0.62 -1.93 1.08
C LEU A 219 0.55 -2.69 -0.24
N ALA A 220 1.69 -3.20 -0.72
CA ALA A 220 1.80 -3.88 -2.01
C ALA A 220 0.88 -5.11 -2.07
N HIS A 221 1.06 -6.07 -1.17
CA HIS A 221 0.27 -7.31 -1.15
C HIS A 221 -1.11 -7.13 -0.52
N GLY A 222 -1.29 -6.14 0.37
CA GLY A 222 -2.61 -5.78 0.87
C GLY A 222 -3.55 -5.31 -0.24
N LEU A 223 -3.06 -4.44 -1.14
CA LEU A 223 -3.82 -4.01 -2.32
C LEU A 223 -3.99 -5.16 -3.32
N GLU A 224 -2.96 -5.99 -3.50
CA GLU A 224 -2.99 -7.15 -4.38
C GLU A 224 -4.09 -8.15 -3.99
N GLY A 225 -4.37 -8.34 -2.71
CA GLY A 225 -5.46 -9.19 -2.24
C GLY A 225 -6.81 -8.48 -2.13
N LEU A 226 -6.81 -7.20 -1.77
CA LEU A 226 -8.04 -6.43 -1.54
C LEU A 226 -8.78 -6.14 -2.86
N ILE A 227 -8.08 -5.69 -3.89
CA ILE A 227 -8.70 -5.28 -5.16
C ILE A 227 -9.37 -6.45 -5.90
N PRO A 228 -8.71 -7.60 -6.11
CA PRO A 228 -9.34 -8.75 -6.76
C PRO A 228 -10.49 -9.33 -5.95
N GLY A 229 -10.47 -9.17 -4.62
CA GLY A 229 -11.52 -9.71 -3.76
C GLY A 229 -12.88 -9.03 -3.94
N PHE A 230 -12.94 -7.83 -4.53
CA PHE A 230 -14.20 -7.22 -4.97
C PHE A 230 -14.80 -7.91 -6.21
N ALA A 231 -14.00 -8.68 -6.95
CA ALA A 231 -14.46 -9.46 -8.10
C ALA A 231 -14.93 -10.88 -7.71
N LYS A 232 -14.98 -11.23 -6.41
CA LYS A 232 -15.55 -12.50 -5.96
C LYS A 232 -16.97 -12.69 -6.53
N GLY A 233 -17.19 -13.85 -7.18
CA GLY A 233 -18.47 -14.21 -7.80
C GLY A 233 -18.79 -13.51 -9.13
N LYS A 234 -17.89 -12.66 -9.64
CA LYS A 234 -18.02 -12.05 -10.97
C LYS A 234 -17.51 -13.00 -12.08
N PRO A 235 -17.81 -12.75 -13.37
CA PRO A 235 -17.27 -13.53 -14.47
C PRO A 235 -15.74 -13.59 -14.47
N ILE A 236 -15.17 -14.67 -15.00
CA ILE A 236 -13.72 -14.91 -14.97
C ILE A 236 -12.89 -13.76 -15.58
N VAL A 237 -13.43 -13.09 -16.60
CA VAL A 237 -12.79 -11.92 -17.23
C VAL A 237 -12.66 -10.77 -16.24
N VAL A 238 -13.70 -10.50 -15.45
CA VAL A 238 -13.67 -9.44 -14.41
C VAL A 238 -12.70 -9.80 -13.29
N GLN A 239 -12.65 -11.08 -12.90
CA GLN A 239 -11.68 -11.57 -11.92
C GLN A 239 -10.24 -11.39 -12.43
N ALA A 240 -9.98 -11.77 -13.68
CA ALA A 240 -8.66 -11.62 -14.29
C ALA A 240 -8.23 -10.15 -14.38
N VAL A 241 -9.11 -9.25 -14.82
CA VAL A 241 -8.83 -7.81 -14.86
C VAL A 241 -8.54 -7.27 -13.46
N ALA A 242 -9.33 -7.67 -12.45
CA ALA A 242 -9.10 -7.21 -11.08
C ALA A 242 -7.76 -7.73 -10.52
N CYS A 243 -7.38 -8.97 -10.82
CA CYS A 243 -6.06 -9.53 -10.52
C CYS A 243 -4.92 -8.76 -11.20
N VAL A 244 -5.08 -8.39 -12.47
CA VAL A 244 -4.10 -7.55 -13.19
C VAL A 244 -3.94 -6.18 -12.52
N VAL A 245 -5.04 -5.55 -12.11
CA VAL A 245 -4.98 -4.29 -11.36
C VAL A 245 -4.29 -4.47 -10.00
N GLY A 246 -4.57 -5.56 -9.29
CA GLY A 246 -3.91 -5.91 -8.02
C GLY A 246 -2.40 -6.07 -8.19
N GLY A 247 -1.97 -6.89 -9.14
CA GLY A 247 -0.54 -7.11 -9.45
C GLY A 247 0.16 -5.85 -9.95
N PHE A 248 -0.53 -5.00 -10.73
CA PHE A 248 -0.02 -3.70 -11.13
C PHE A 248 0.23 -2.77 -9.95
N LEU A 249 -0.70 -2.69 -9.00
CA LEU A 249 -0.53 -1.88 -7.79
C LEU A 249 0.60 -2.40 -6.90
N MET A 250 0.72 -3.73 -6.76
CA MET A 250 1.83 -4.37 -6.05
C MET A 250 3.17 -3.98 -6.67
N ALA A 251 3.35 -4.21 -7.97
CA ALA A 251 4.60 -3.89 -8.67
C ALA A 251 4.91 -2.40 -8.62
N THR A 252 3.90 -1.53 -8.76
CA THR A 252 4.08 -0.06 -8.73
C THR A 252 4.54 0.40 -7.35
N THR A 253 4.02 -0.20 -6.28
CA THR A 253 4.42 0.13 -4.90
C THR A 253 5.90 -0.12 -4.68
N TYR A 254 6.41 -1.28 -5.13
CA TYR A 254 7.86 -1.57 -5.07
C TYR A 254 8.67 -0.70 -6.02
N PHE A 255 8.15 -0.42 -7.22
CA PHE A 255 8.85 0.41 -8.22
C PHE A 255 9.13 1.81 -7.69
N VAL A 256 8.13 2.47 -7.10
CA VAL A 256 8.29 3.83 -6.54
C VAL A 256 9.41 3.86 -5.52
N ILE A 257 9.49 2.90 -4.60
CA ILE A 257 10.59 2.81 -3.63
C ILE A 257 11.92 2.51 -4.34
N ASN A 258 11.93 1.53 -5.24
CA ASN A 258 13.13 1.09 -5.95
C ASN A 258 13.80 2.20 -6.77
N VAL A 259 13.04 3.16 -7.32
CA VAL A 259 13.60 4.31 -8.05
C VAL A 259 14.57 5.11 -7.17
N PHE A 260 14.26 5.28 -5.88
CA PHE A 260 15.09 6.07 -4.97
C PHE A 260 16.25 5.28 -4.35
N ILE A 261 16.09 3.96 -4.16
CA ILE A 261 17.12 3.14 -3.50
C ILE A 261 18.05 2.39 -4.46
N LYS A 262 17.62 2.13 -5.70
CA LYS A 262 18.39 1.40 -6.73
C LYS A 262 18.67 2.26 -7.96
N GLY A 263 17.90 3.33 -8.15
CA GLY A 263 17.93 4.13 -9.37
C GLY A 263 16.96 3.62 -10.44
N TYR A 264 16.56 4.52 -11.33
CA TYR A 264 15.58 4.28 -12.39
C TYR A 264 15.92 3.07 -13.30
N PRO A 265 17.17 2.90 -13.78
CA PRO A 265 17.50 1.78 -14.67
C PRO A 265 17.34 0.40 -14.02
N ALA A 266 17.70 0.27 -12.74
CA ALA A 266 17.53 -0.98 -12.01
C ALA A 266 16.07 -1.18 -11.55
N ALA A 267 15.37 -0.09 -11.23
CA ALA A 267 13.97 -0.11 -10.82
C ALA A 267 13.07 -0.59 -11.96
N ILE A 268 13.28 -0.14 -13.21
CA ILE A 268 12.43 -0.55 -14.33
C ILE A 268 12.58 -2.03 -14.67
N ILE A 269 13.80 -2.58 -14.59
CA ILE A 269 14.04 -4.02 -14.78
C ILE A 269 13.31 -4.84 -13.70
N SER A 270 13.39 -4.39 -12.45
CA SER A 270 12.67 -5.01 -11.33
C SER A 270 11.15 -4.97 -11.56
N TYR A 271 10.63 -3.82 -11.98
CA TYR A 271 9.21 -3.61 -12.23
C TYR A 271 8.64 -4.48 -13.34
N VAL A 272 9.34 -4.60 -14.47
CA VAL A 272 8.93 -5.48 -15.58
C VAL A 272 8.87 -6.93 -15.12
N ARG A 273 9.87 -7.39 -14.36
CA ARG A 273 9.89 -8.73 -13.80
C ARG A 273 8.73 -8.94 -12.82
N ASP A 274 8.50 -8.01 -11.89
CA ASP A 274 7.45 -8.14 -10.87
C ASP A 274 6.07 -8.20 -11.53
N LEU A 275 5.84 -7.39 -12.56
CA LEU A 275 4.56 -7.33 -13.26
C LEU A 275 4.30 -8.55 -14.16
N PHE A 276 5.27 -8.92 -15.02
CA PHE A 276 5.03 -9.94 -16.05
C PHE A 276 5.40 -11.35 -15.60
N VAL A 277 6.44 -11.50 -14.78
CA VAL A 277 6.90 -12.82 -14.34
C VAL A 277 6.16 -13.21 -13.06
N GLN A 278 6.30 -12.42 -12.00
CA GLN A 278 5.73 -12.79 -10.70
C GLN A 278 4.21 -12.67 -10.68
N ALA A 279 3.66 -11.48 -10.90
CA ALA A 279 2.22 -11.30 -10.92
C ALA A 279 1.59 -12.06 -12.09
N GLY A 280 2.15 -11.96 -13.30
CA GLY A 280 1.63 -12.64 -14.49
C GLY A 280 1.46 -14.16 -14.32
N ILE A 281 2.50 -14.87 -13.85
CA ILE A 281 2.42 -16.33 -13.61
C ILE A 281 1.43 -16.62 -12.48
N SER A 282 1.48 -15.85 -11.39
CA SER A 282 0.60 -16.03 -10.23
C SER A 282 -0.88 -15.84 -10.56
N ILE A 283 -1.21 -14.93 -11.49
CA ILE A 283 -2.59 -14.73 -11.97
C ILE A 283 -3.08 -15.96 -12.73
N ILE A 284 -2.28 -16.47 -13.66
CA ILE A 284 -2.65 -17.64 -14.48
C ILE A 284 -2.88 -18.86 -13.58
N VAL A 285 -1.92 -19.14 -12.70
CA VAL A 285 -2.00 -20.29 -11.78
C VAL A 285 -3.11 -20.08 -10.75
N GLY A 286 -3.23 -18.88 -10.19
CA GLY A 286 -4.26 -18.53 -9.20
C GLY A 286 -5.68 -18.70 -9.76
N LEU A 287 -5.95 -18.23 -10.98
CA LEU A 287 -7.26 -18.41 -11.62
C LEU A 287 -7.56 -19.90 -11.90
N ALA A 288 -6.56 -20.67 -12.32
CA ALA A 288 -6.71 -22.12 -12.52
C ALA A 288 -7.04 -22.84 -11.21
N VAL A 289 -6.34 -22.50 -10.12
CA VAL A 289 -6.61 -23.03 -8.77
C VAL A 289 -8.02 -22.66 -8.31
N VAL A 290 -8.42 -21.40 -8.46
CA VAL A 290 -9.77 -20.94 -8.08
C VAL A 290 -10.86 -21.72 -8.85
N LYS A 291 -10.66 -21.95 -10.15
CA LYS A 291 -11.59 -22.74 -10.96
C LYS A 291 -11.66 -24.19 -10.51
N ALA A 292 -10.51 -24.82 -10.23
CA ALA A 292 -10.44 -26.19 -9.74
C ALA A 292 -11.13 -26.34 -8.38
N VAL A 293 -10.87 -25.42 -7.46
CA VAL A 293 -11.48 -25.41 -6.11
C VAL A 293 -12.99 -25.23 -6.19
N LYS A 294 -13.49 -24.28 -6.98
CA LYS A 294 -14.94 -24.09 -7.16
C LYS A 294 -15.64 -25.28 -7.81
N SER A 295 -14.93 -26.01 -8.68
CA SER A 295 -15.46 -27.21 -9.31
C SER A 295 -15.53 -28.39 -8.32
N ALA A 296 -14.53 -28.51 -7.44
CA ALA A 296 -14.48 -29.54 -6.40
C ALA A 296 -15.41 -29.24 -5.21
N ILE A 297 -15.60 -27.95 -4.89
CA ILE A 297 -16.41 -27.50 -3.75
C ILE A 297 -17.36 -26.38 -4.24
N PRO A 298 -18.54 -26.74 -4.79
CA PRO A 298 -19.47 -25.77 -5.38
C PRO A 298 -20.11 -24.79 -4.38
N GLN A 299 -20.02 -25.09 -3.08
CA GLN A 299 -20.64 -24.36 -1.98
C GLN A 299 -19.78 -23.19 -1.44
N LEU A 300 -18.73 -22.80 -2.18
CA LEU A 300 -17.67 -21.86 -1.77
C LEU A 300 -17.71 -20.51 -2.53
#